data_AF-A0A967P7F0-F1
#
_entry.id   AF-A0A967P7F0-F1
#
_cell.length_a   1.000
_cell.length_b   1.000
_cell.length_c   1.000
_cell.angle_alpha   90.00
_cell.angle_beta   90.00
_cell.angle_gamma   90.00
#
_symmetry.space_group_name_H-M   'P 1'
#
loop_
_entity.id
_entity.type
_entity.pdbx_description
1 polymer ?
#
loop_
_entity_poly.entity_id
_entity_poly.type
_entity_poly.pdbx_seq_one_letter_code
_entity_poly.pdbx_strand_id
1 'polypeptide(L)'
;MSTLADLDLKTIMSLTGIPAQKDLVNPKEPLEMAKKVRVTFRPLPDGYNNKEIIKFREALQQKLVECGVENLSWEESTEKPTGSFINRAIVGRRVKRNVHAVIDLKREYSIIRKAFSSFAEFVYGMMRDPERSVMGILKISGWADNFTARWLADPYNTQVVTLKSLDSEFIDKETPYDRKIVIGLQDLISTMSEIVIGISGDKFSIVNMNLSDSSYTHEEIDDFIKKSFIPKIYAPIKPPVLNRFIQSEYDPQSSEFVKRLAELGKELKKTDLFPHGSKFSDKIPRQSHRDVVEKILEGRTGVSYGFIALVESPGYEGKKLITPQKWAKLSEIKNVNKEYVREDSGGRWYIKSVIRGKTIYQQLPDIWICTSRSGSDKTNLDPKSDIVRVGLIKGKLYLQTPMGVDLKRRDIRPSFDTYVILAQALSCALYTPEIIEDGMPIVHFHGYPDPQWFSDNEYHIGAQNPSMPCGTIEAALLNFAGVYDIVNENGQTMNLLCLVESDHGVNILGPRTQYLVERLMEGSLSGDIMLGGRFLPELKKVGA
;
A
#
# COMPACT_ATOMS: atom_id res chain seq x y z
N MET A 1 18.63 -14.57 -11.71
CA MET A 1 17.75 -13.84 -10.77
C MET A 1 17.29 -12.60 -11.50
N SER A 2 16.00 -12.25 -11.45
CA SER A 2 15.53 -10.99 -12.03
C SER A 2 16.17 -9.81 -11.28
N THR A 3 16.85 -8.95 -12.03
CA THR A 3 17.28 -7.64 -11.56
C THR A 3 16.10 -6.67 -11.71
N LEU A 4 15.96 -5.74 -10.77
CA LEU A 4 14.90 -4.71 -10.84
C LEU A 4 15.48 -3.31 -11.11
N ALA A 5 16.69 -3.08 -10.59
CA ALA A 5 17.56 -1.96 -10.91
C ALA A 5 18.91 -2.56 -11.36
N ASP A 6 20.03 -2.01 -10.91
CA ASP A 6 21.36 -2.65 -10.98
C ASP A 6 21.58 -3.78 -9.95
N LEU A 7 20.59 -4.04 -9.09
CA LEU A 7 20.62 -5.04 -8.03
C LEU A 7 19.58 -6.15 -8.26
N ASP A 8 19.86 -7.34 -7.75
CA ASP A 8 18.83 -8.38 -7.66
C ASP A 8 17.76 -8.06 -6.61
N LEU A 9 16.57 -8.60 -6.84
CA LEU A 9 15.39 -8.36 -5.99
C LEU A 9 15.65 -8.66 -4.50
N LYS A 10 16.30 -9.79 -4.22
CA LYS A 10 16.58 -10.25 -2.86
C LYS A 10 17.52 -9.30 -2.11
N THR A 11 18.46 -8.70 -2.84
CA THR A 11 19.40 -7.72 -2.31
C THR A 11 18.65 -6.45 -1.95
N ILE A 12 17.83 -5.89 -2.86
CA ILE A 12 17.03 -4.69 -2.57
C ILE A 12 16.15 -4.90 -1.33
N MET A 13 15.48 -6.06 -1.23
CA MET A 13 14.66 -6.39 -0.06
C MET A 13 15.48 -6.43 1.24
N SER A 14 16.66 -7.05 1.19
CA SER A 14 17.54 -7.15 2.36
C SER A 14 18.04 -5.77 2.81
N LEU A 15 18.35 -4.90 1.85
CA LEU A 15 18.84 -3.54 2.13
C LEU A 15 17.75 -2.64 2.71
N THR A 16 16.50 -2.79 2.26
CA THR A 16 15.33 -1.99 2.68
C THR A 16 14.63 -2.53 3.94
N GLY A 17 15.15 -3.60 4.54
CA GLY A 17 14.54 -4.24 5.71
C GLY A 17 13.22 -4.95 5.41
N ILE A 18 12.95 -5.23 4.14
CA ILE A 18 11.78 -6.00 3.67
C ILE A 18 12.00 -7.48 4.00
N PRO A 19 10.99 -8.20 4.52
CA PRO A 19 11.14 -9.60 4.88
C PRO A 19 11.28 -10.44 3.61
N ALA A 20 12.10 -11.49 3.66
CA ALA A 20 12.20 -12.43 2.55
C ALA A 20 10.83 -13.07 2.26
N GLN A 21 10.45 -13.07 0.98
CA GLN A 21 9.22 -13.68 0.48
C GLN A 21 9.57 -14.77 -0.52
N LYS A 22 8.96 -15.95 -0.38
CA LYS A 22 9.27 -17.11 -1.22
C LYS A 22 8.70 -17.01 -2.63
N ASP A 23 7.55 -16.34 -2.78
CA ASP A 23 6.80 -16.28 -4.03
C ASP A 23 6.87 -14.92 -4.72
N LEU A 24 7.75 -14.03 -4.26
CA LEU A 24 7.93 -12.70 -4.82
C LEU A 24 8.50 -12.79 -6.24
N VAL A 25 7.84 -12.13 -7.19
CA VAL A 25 8.27 -11.97 -8.58
C VAL A 25 8.68 -10.53 -8.86
N ASN A 26 9.21 -10.25 -10.06
CA ASN A 26 9.48 -8.88 -10.48
C ASN A 26 8.16 -8.09 -10.50
N PRO A 27 8.04 -6.98 -9.73
CA PRO A 27 6.79 -6.24 -9.66
C PRO A 27 6.39 -5.52 -10.96
N LYS A 28 7.31 -5.39 -11.93
CA LYS A 28 7.04 -4.88 -13.29
C LYS A 28 6.38 -5.94 -14.20
N GLU A 29 6.32 -7.20 -13.79
CA GLU A 29 5.87 -8.34 -14.62
C GLU A 29 4.55 -8.95 -14.10
N PRO A 30 3.38 -8.32 -14.36
CA PRO A 30 2.11 -8.80 -13.83
C PRO A 30 1.69 -10.20 -14.33
N LEU A 31 2.18 -10.66 -15.48
CA LEU A 31 1.92 -12.03 -15.95
C LEU A 31 2.69 -13.09 -15.14
N GLU A 32 3.83 -12.73 -14.54
CA GLU A 32 4.51 -13.62 -13.58
C GLU A 32 3.75 -13.66 -12.25
N MET A 33 3.13 -12.55 -11.84
CA MET A 33 2.23 -12.53 -10.68
C MET A 33 1.01 -13.42 -10.92
N ALA A 34 0.41 -13.34 -12.11
CA ALA A 34 -0.77 -14.11 -12.48
C ALA A 34 -0.57 -15.61 -12.23
N LYS A 35 0.59 -16.16 -12.60
CA LYS A 35 0.97 -17.57 -12.40
C LYS A 35 1.05 -18.00 -10.93
N LYS A 36 1.12 -17.04 -10.00
CA LYS A 36 1.14 -17.27 -8.55
C LYS A 36 -0.23 -17.09 -7.91
N VAL A 37 -1.17 -16.46 -8.61
CA VAL A 37 -2.50 -16.17 -8.09
C VAL A 37 -3.44 -17.36 -8.29
N ARG A 38 -4.24 -17.61 -7.26
CA ARG A 38 -5.30 -18.61 -7.23
C ARG A 38 -6.59 -17.94 -6.86
N VAL A 39 -7.61 -18.08 -7.68
CA VAL A 39 -8.92 -17.50 -7.44
C VAL A 39 -10.00 -18.56 -7.40
N THR A 40 -11.13 -18.23 -6.79
CA THR A 40 -12.35 -19.00 -6.96
C THR A 40 -13.54 -18.06 -7.07
N PHE A 41 -14.55 -18.47 -7.82
CA PHE A 41 -15.79 -17.73 -7.96
C PHE A 41 -16.87 -18.43 -7.15
N ARG A 42 -17.46 -17.70 -6.19
CA ARG A 42 -18.56 -18.24 -5.39
C ARG A 42 -19.78 -18.50 -6.29
N PRO A 43 -20.54 -19.59 -6.08
CA PRO A 43 -21.76 -19.87 -6.84
C PRO A 43 -22.76 -18.71 -6.75
N LEU A 44 -23.47 -18.48 -7.86
CA LEU A 44 -24.53 -17.48 -7.93
C LEU A 44 -25.60 -17.78 -6.86
N PRO A 45 -26.17 -16.74 -6.21
CA PRO A 45 -27.36 -16.95 -5.38
C PRO A 45 -28.53 -17.45 -6.23
N ASP A 46 -29.39 -18.29 -5.64
CA ASP A 46 -30.63 -18.70 -6.27
C ASP A 46 -31.46 -17.47 -6.68
N GLY A 47 -31.91 -17.45 -7.92
CA GLY A 47 -32.73 -16.36 -8.46
C GLY A 47 -31.97 -15.06 -8.82
N TYR A 48 -30.64 -15.04 -8.74
CA TYR A 48 -29.86 -13.86 -9.16
C TYR A 48 -30.00 -13.62 -10.67
N ASN A 49 -30.51 -12.44 -11.04
CA ASN A 49 -30.94 -12.15 -12.42
C ASN A 49 -30.28 -10.90 -13.04
N ASN A 50 -29.31 -10.27 -12.38
CA ASN A 50 -28.57 -9.16 -12.95
C ASN A 50 -27.64 -9.66 -14.06
N LYS A 51 -28.14 -9.62 -15.30
CA LYS A 51 -27.46 -10.14 -16.50
C LYS A 51 -26.13 -9.45 -16.78
N GLU A 52 -26.03 -8.17 -16.46
CA GLU A 52 -24.85 -7.37 -16.71
C GLU A 52 -23.68 -7.84 -15.84
N ILE A 53 -23.93 -7.99 -14.54
CA ILE A 53 -22.93 -8.51 -13.60
C ILE A 53 -22.58 -9.96 -13.90
N ILE A 54 -23.53 -10.79 -14.33
CA ILE A 54 -23.27 -12.17 -14.74
C ILE A 54 -22.30 -12.20 -15.93
N LYS A 55 -22.57 -11.42 -16.99
CA LYS A 55 -21.69 -11.32 -18.16
C LYS A 55 -20.30 -10.82 -17.78
N PHE A 56 -20.22 -9.76 -16.97
CA PHE A 56 -18.93 -9.23 -16.51
C PHE A 56 -18.15 -10.28 -15.71
N ARG A 57 -18.81 -11.01 -14.81
CA ARG A 57 -18.21 -12.09 -14.02
C ARG A 57 -17.64 -13.20 -14.90
N GLU A 58 -18.36 -13.61 -15.95
CA GLU A 58 -17.90 -14.61 -16.91
C GLU A 58 -16.67 -14.13 -17.70
N ALA A 59 -16.72 -12.89 -18.22
CA ALA A 59 -15.60 -12.27 -18.91
C ALA A 59 -14.38 -12.17 -18.00
N LEU A 60 -14.55 -11.69 -16.76
CA LEU A 60 -13.49 -11.61 -15.76
C LEU A 60 -12.85 -12.98 -15.50
N GLN A 61 -13.68 -14.02 -15.30
CA GLN A 61 -13.20 -15.38 -15.08
C GLN A 61 -12.37 -15.89 -16.26
N GLN A 62 -12.86 -15.72 -17.49
CA GLN A 62 -12.16 -16.14 -18.69
C GLN A 62 -10.82 -15.42 -18.83
N LYS A 63 -10.82 -14.09 -18.71
CA LYS A 63 -9.63 -13.26 -18.90
C LYS A 63 -8.55 -13.48 -17.84
N LEU A 64 -8.94 -13.79 -16.59
CA LEU A 64 -7.99 -14.22 -15.56
C LEU A 64 -7.26 -15.50 -15.96
N VAL A 65 -8.00 -16.50 -16.46
CA VAL A 65 -7.42 -17.78 -16.92
C VAL A 65 -6.51 -17.55 -18.13
N GLU A 66 -6.90 -16.70 -19.09
CA GLU A 66 -6.07 -16.31 -20.24
C GLU A 66 -4.74 -15.67 -19.80
N CYS A 67 -4.73 -14.94 -18.68
CA CYS A 67 -3.52 -14.33 -18.11
C CYS A 67 -2.66 -15.33 -17.30
N GLY A 68 -3.10 -16.57 -17.11
CA GLY A 68 -2.38 -17.61 -16.37
C GLY A 68 -2.74 -17.72 -14.89
N VAL A 69 -3.82 -17.08 -14.44
CA VAL A 69 -4.35 -17.24 -13.08
C VAL A 69 -5.00 -18.61 -12.92
N GLU A 70 -4.69 -19.32 -11.85
CA GLU A 70 -5.30 -20.61 -11.54
C GLU A 70 -6.72 -20.39 -10.95
N ASN A 71 -7.74 -20.73 -11.74
CA ASN A 71 -9.14 -20.64 -11.33
C ASN A 71 -9.63 -21.99 -10.79
N LEU A 72 -9.78 -22.08 -9.47
CA LEU A 72 -10.27 -23.27 -8.77
C LEU A 72 -11.81 -23.27 -8.73
N SER A 73 -12.42 -24.44 -8.96
CA SER A 73 -13.85 -24.60 -8.71
C SER A 73 -14.19 -24.34 -7.24
N TRP A 74 -15.47 -24.06 -6.94
CA TRP A 74 -15.90 -23.86 -5.56
C TRP A 74 -15.68 -25.12 -4.70
N GLU A 75 -15.84 -26.30 -5.30
CA GLU A 75 -15.61 -27.59 -4.65
C GLU A 75 -14.13 -27.82 -4.31
N GLU A 76 -13.22 -27.48 -5.23
CA GLU A 76 -11.77 -27.63 -5.03
C GLU A 76 -11.20 -26.59 -4.08
N SER A 77 -11.73 -25.37 -4.11
CA SER A 77 -11.28 -24.26 -3.27
C SER A 77 -11.80 -24.37 -1.84
N THR A 78 -12.78 -25.24 -1.56
CA THR A 78 -13.36 -25.38 -0.23
C THR A 78 -13.12 -26.73 0.45
N GLU A 79 -13.06 -26.71 1.77
CA GLU A 79 -12.98 -27.88 2.64
C GLU A 79 -14.20 -27.96 3.57
N LYS A 80 -14.64 -29.19 3.87
CA LYS A 80 -15.70 -29.39 4.86
C LYS A 80 -15.09 -29.26 6.26
N PRO A 81 -15.76 -28.59 7.22
CA PRO A 81 -15.26 -28.48 8.59
C PRO A 81 -15.09 -29.88 9.19
N THR A 82 -13.91 -30.16 9.76
CA THR A 82 -13.69 -31.32 10.60
C THR A 82 -14.26 -31.06 11.99
N GLY A 83 -15.19 -31.89 12.47
CA GLY A 83 -15.82 -31.72 13.79
C GLY A 83 -17.28 -32.21 13.91
N SER A 84 -17.92 -31.84 15.04
CA SER A 84 -19.29 -32.25 15.39
C SER A 84 -20.32 -31.86 14.32
N PHE A 85 -21.45 -32.58 14.29
CA PHE A 85 -22.53 -32.33 13.33
C PHE A 85 -23.04 -30.88 13.37
N ILE A 86 -23.07 -30.27 14.56
CA ILE A 86 -23.46 -28.87 14.79
C ILE A 86 -22.46 -27.91 14.12
N ASN A 87 -21.15 -28.17 14.24
CA ASN A 87 -20.13 -27.38 13.55
C ASN A 87 -20.23 -27.52 12.02
N ARG A 88 -20.56 -28.71 11.51
CA ARG A 88 -20.78 -28.93 10.08
C ARG A 88 -22.02 -28.22 9.55
N ALA A 89 -23.11 -28.18 10.32
CA ALA A 89 -24.36 -27.51 9.95
C ALA A 89 -24.28 -25.98 10.01
N ILE A 90 -23.54 -25.43 10.99
CA ILE A 90 -23.43 -23.97 11.19
C ILE A 90 -22.35 -23.34 10.31
N VAL A 91 -21.21 -24.00 10.11
CA VAL A 91 -20.02 -23.37 9.52
C VAL A 91 -19.92 -23.59 8.00
N GLY A 92 -20.59 -24.62 7.46
CA GLY A 92 -20.53 -25.03 6.04
C GLY A 92 -19.10 -25.10 5.47
N ARG A 93 -18.95 -25.12 4.14
CA ARG A 93 -17.66 -25.24 3.44
C ARG A 93 -16.77 -24.01 3.66
N ARG A 94 -15.49 -24.21 3.99
CA ARG A 94 -14.50 -23.12 4.15
C ARG A 94 -13.55 -23.04 2.97
N VAL A 95 -13.27 -21.84 2.49
CA VAL A 95 -12.26 -21.59 1.45
C VAL A 95 -10.87 -21.85 2.03
N LYS A 96 -10.08 -22.66 1.33
CA LYS A 96 -8.73 -23.09 1.72
C LYS A 96 -7.76 -21.91 1.75
N ARG A 97 -6.73 -22.01 2.59
CA ARG A 97 -5.71 -20.96 2.81
C ARG A 97 -4.84 -20.64 1.58
N ASN A 98 -4.81 -21.51 0.58
CA ASN A 98 -4.02 -21.33 -0.64
C ASN A 98 -4.78 -20.55 -1.74
N VAL A 99 -5.99 -20.08 -1.46
CA VAL A 99 -6.78 -19.22 -2.36
C VAL A 99 -6.45 -17.76 -2.05
N HIS A 100 -6.06 -17.00 -3.06
CA HIS A 100 -5.66 -15.60 -2.92
C HIS A 100 -6.87 -14.66 -3.00
N ALA A 101 -7.87 -14.98 -3.82
CA ALA A 101 -9.11 -14.20 -3.87
C ALA A 101 -10.36 -15.05 -4.07
N VAL A 102 -11.45 -14.62 -3.44
CA VAL A 102 -12.80 -15.12 -3.67
C VAL A 102 -13.62 -14.04 -4.33
N ILE A 103 -14.05 -14.27 -5.57
CA ILE A 103 -14.96 -13.37 -6.28
C ILE A 103 -16.40 -13.74 -5.92
N ASP A 104 -17.13 -12.81 -5.32
CA ASP A 104 -18.57 -12.93 -5.01
C ASP A 104 -19.34 -11.70 -5.53
N LEU A 105 -20.65 -11.73 -5.37
CA LEU A 105 -21.58 -10.69 -5.76
C LEU A 105 -22.12 -10.00 -4.50
N LYS A 106 -22.54 -8.74 -4.61
CA LYS A 106 -23.31 -8.10 -3.54
C LYS A 106 -24.64 -8.83 -3.36
N ARG A 107 -24.85 -9.40 -2.17
CA ARG A 107 -26.08 -10.14 -1.82
C ARG A 107 -26.97 -9.26 -0.97
N GLU A 108 -28.24 -9.11 -1.37
CA GLU A 108 -29.20 -8.37 -0.55
C GLU A 108 -29.60 -9.17 0.69
N TYR A 109 -29.74 -8.45 1.81
CA TYR A 109 -30.23 -9.01 3.06
C TYR A 109 -31.75 -9.07 3.05
N SER A 110 -32.30 -10.29 3.16
CA SER A 110 -33.71 -10.45 3.50
C SER A 110 -33.99 -9.87 4.89
N ILE A 111 -35.23 -9.45 5.14
CA ILE A 111 -35.67 -8.88 6.42
C ILE A 111 -35.34 -9.83 7.58
N ILE A 112 -35.59 -11.13 7.38
CA ILE A 112 -35.29 -12.18 8.37
C ILE A 112 -33.79 -12.22 8.69
N ARG A 113 -32.92 -12.12 7.68
CA ARG A 113 -31.47 -12.08 7.91
C ARG A 113 -31.06 -10.82 8.66
N LYS A 114 -31.65 -9.65 8.37
CA LYS A 114 -31.36 -8.42 9.14
C LYS A 114 -31.67 -8.59 10.63
N ALA A 115 -32.78 -9.26 10.96
CA ALA A 115 -33.15 -9.58 12.34
C ALA A 115 -32.12 -10.53 12.99
N PHE A 116 -31.73 -11.61 12.31
CA PHE A 116 -30.71 -12.51 12.82
C PHE A 116 -29.33 -11.84 12.98
N SER A 117 -28.92 -10.98 12.05
CA SER A 117 -27.67 -10.23 12.14
C SER A 117 -27.67 -9.29 13.34
N SER A 118 -28.81 -8.65 13.63
CA SER A 118 -28.97 -7.80 14.80
C SER A 118 -28.87 -8.60 16.11
N PHE A 119 -29.47 -9.80 16.14
CA PHE A 119 -29.35 -10.71 17.28
C PHE A 119 -27.93 -11.22 17.47
N ALA A 120 -27.24 -11.60 16.39
CA ALA A 120 -25.85 -12.03 16.43
C ALA A 120 -24.92 -10.91 16.93
N GLU A 121 -25.18 -9.66 16.54
CA GLU A 121 -24.47 -8.48 17.03
C GLU A 121 -24.71 -8.27 18.54
N PHE A 122 -25.95 -8.44 19.01
CA PHE A 122 -26.28 -8.37 20.44
C PHE A 122 -25.52 -9.42 21.27
N VAL A 123 -25.52 -10.68 20.81
CA VAL A 123 -24.75 -11.76 21.45
C VAL A 123 -23.26 -11.46 21.45
N TYR A 124 -22.72 -10.95 20.34
CA TYR A 124 -21.33 -10.53 20.27
C TYR A 124 -21.01 -9.44 21.29
N GLY A 125 -21.87 -8.43 21.42
CA GLY A 125 -21.71 -7.35 22.39
C GLY A 125 -21.59 -7.84 23.83
N MET A 126 -22.40 -8.83 24.23
CA MET A 126 -22.32 -9.44 25.57
C MET A 126 -21.04 -10.28 25.77
N MET A 127 -20.56 -10.93 24.71
CA MET A 127 -19.39 -11.81 24.75
C MET A 127 -18.10 -11.13 24.28
N ARG A 128 -18.09 -9.80 24.14
CA ARG A 128 -16.99 -9.08 23.48
C ARG A 128 -15.71 -9.25 24.29
N ASP A 129 -14.66 -9.68 23.60
CA ASP A 129 -13.32 -9.83 24.15
C ASP A 129 -12.32 -9.17 23.18
N PRO A 130 -11.62 -8.10 23.61
CA PRO A 130 -10.66 -7.38 22.77
C PRO A 130 -9.51 -8.26 22.23
N GLU A 131 -9.19 -9.38 22.88
CA GLU A 131 -8.09 -10.28 22.49
C GLU A 131 -8.53 -11.37 21.50
N ARG A 132 -9.84 -11.52 21.27
CA ARG A 132 -10.39 -12.56 20.38
C ARG A 132 -9.86 -12.43 18.95
N SER A 133 -9.53 -13.55 18.29
CA SER A 133 -9.09 -13.52 16.89
C SER A 133 -10.23 -13.13 15.92
N VAL A 134 -9.88 -12.68 14.70
CA VAL A 134 -10.85 -12.37 13.62
C VAL A 134 -11.81 -13.55 13.41
N MET A 135 -11.28 -14.78 13.33
CA MET A 135 -12.09 -15.98 13.18
C MET A 135 -13.00 -16.25 14.38
N GLY A 136 -12.58 -15.88 15.59
CA GLY A 136 -13.41 -15.96 16.79
C GLY A 136 -14.57 -14.97 16.75
N ILE A 137 -14.33 -13.76 16.25
CA ILE A 137 -15.38 -12.73 16.07
C ILE A 137 -16.39 -13.21 15.02
N LEU A 138 -15.93 -13.57 13.82
CA LEU A 138 -16.78 -14.01 12.71
C LEU A 138 -17.61 -15.26 13.03
N LYS A 139 -17.14 -16.14 13.92
CA LYS A 139 -17.93 -17.29 14.41
C LYS A 139 -19.17 -16.86 15.22
N ILE A 140 -19.07 -15.76 15.97
CA ILE A 140 -20.11 -15.31 16.92
C ILE A 140 -21.04 -14.30 16.27
N SER A 141 -20.51 -13.34 15.50
CA SER A 141 -21.31 -12.30 14.86
C SER A 141 -21.73 -12.64 13.43
N GLY A 142 -20.91 -13.40 12.71
CA GLY A 142 -21.08 -13.62 11.27
C GLY A 142 -22.01 -14.77 10.90
N TRP A 143 -22.50 -15.57 11.86
CA TRP A 143 -23.33 -16.76 11.54
C TRP A 143 -24.69 -16.41 10.92
N ALA A 144 -25.19 -15.21 11.19
CA ALA A 144 -26.42 -14.68 10.61
C ALA A 144 -26.19 -13.92 9.29
N ASP A 145 -24.94 -13.58 9.02
CA ASP A 145 -24.52 -12.85 7.82
C ASP A 145 -24.16 -13.80 6.68
N ASN A 146 -24.28 -13.30 5.45
CA ASN A 146 -23.92 -14.05 4.23
C ASN A 146 -22.65 -13.52 3.54
N PHE A 147 -21.82 -12.77 4.27
CA PHE A 147 -20.55 -12.25 3.76
C PHE A 147 -19.57 -13.38 3.44
N THR A 148 -18.78 -13.20 2.40
CA THR A 148 -17.75 -14.15 1.97
C THR A 148 -16.67 -14.35 3.03
N ALA A 149 -16.31 -13.28 3.76
CA ALA A 149 -15.28 -13.29 4.81
C ALA A 149 -15.47 -14.40 5.87
N ARG A 150 -16.73 -14.76 6.18
CA ARG A 150 -17.07 -15.85 7.11
C ARG A 150 -16.52 -17.21 6.68
N TRP A 151 -16.46 -17.45 5.38
CA TRP A 151 -16.10 -18.75 4.81
C TRP A 151 -14.59 -18.90 4.64
N LEU A 152 -13.80 -17.87 4.92
CA LEU A 152 -12.34 -17.92 4.72
C LEU A 152 -11.65 -18.71 5.84
N ALA A 153 -10.73 -19.59 5.48
CA ALA A 153 -9.83 -20.22 6.44
C ALA A 153 -8.69 -19.29 6.89
N ASP A 154 -8.39 -18.26 6.08
CA ASP A 154 -7.35 -17.26 6.34
C ASP A 154 -7.76 -15.87 5.82
N PRO A 155 -8.48 -15.07 6.64
CA PRO A 155 -8.92 -13.74 6.25
C PRO A 155 -7.78 -12.71 6.15
N TYR A 156 -6.54 -13.07 6.48
CA TYR A 156 -5.38 -12.17 6.33
C TYR A 156 -4.69 -12.32 4.98
N ASN A 157 -4.90 -13.44 4.29
CA ASN A 157 -4.23 -13.77 3.03
C ASN A 157 -5.18 -14.00 1.86
N THR A 158 -6.46 -14.28 2.13
CA THR A 158 -7.49 -14.41 1.10
C THR A 158 -8.32 -13.13 1.03
N GLN A 159 -8.28 -12.44 -0.10
CA GLN A 159 -9.06 -11.23 -0.36
C GLN A 159 -10.47 -11.59 -0.84
N VAL A 160 -11.46 -10.82 -0.41
CA VAL A 160 -12.82 -10.86 -0.94
C VAL A 160 -12.98 -9.76 -1.99
N VAL A 161 -13.39 -10.17 -3.18
CA VAL A 161 -13.75 -9.26 -4.28
C VAL A 161 -15.25 -9.31 -4.46
N THR A 162 -15.94 -8.18 -4.30
CA THR A 162 -17.39 -8.09 -4.48
C THR A 162 -17.76 -7.34 -5.76
N LEU A 163 -18.51 -7.98 -6.64
CA LEU A 163 -19.10 -7.35 -7.82
C LEU A 163 -20.48 -6.77 -7.48
N LYS A 164 -20.74 -5.52 -7.88
CA LYS A 164 -22.03 -4.83 -7.68
C LYS A 164 -22.33 -3.89 -8.86
N SER A 165 -23.55 -3.36 -8.90
CA SER A 165 -23.85 -2.23 -9.80
C SER A 165 -23.02 -1.01 -9.41
N LEU A 166 -22.49 -0.30 -10.40
CA LEU A 166 -21.70 0.90 -10.20
C LEU A 166 -22.54 2.02 -9.57
N ASP A 167 -21.96 2.72 -8.60
CA ASP A 167 -22.53 3.98 -8.13
C ASP A 167 -22.06 5.10 -9.07
N SER A 168 -22.99 5.72 -9.79
CA SER A 168 -22.66 6.77 -10.75
C SER A 168 -22.04 8.00 -10.09
N GLU A 169 -22.38 8.28 -8.83
CA GLU A 169 -21.80 9.40 -8.07
C GLU A 169 -20.30 9.18 -7.82
N PHE A 170 -19.84 7.92 -7.73
CA PHE A 170 -18.43 7.59 -7.50
C PHE A 170 -17.52 7.93 -8.69
N ILE A 171 -17.99 7.68 -9.92
CA ILE A 171 -17.21 7.94 -11.14
C ILE A 171 -17.47 9.31 -11.77
N ASP A 172 -18.42 10.08 -11.22
CA ASP A 172 -18.69 11.42 -11.69
C ASP A 172 -17.48 12.33 -11.43
N LYS A 173 -17.08 13.09 -12.45
CA LYS A 173 -15.92 14.00 -12.39
C LYS A 173 -16.21 15.22 -11.51
N GLU A 174 -17.48 15.59 -11.37
CA GLU A 174 -17.90 16.75 -10.57
C GLU A 174 -18.09 16.39 -9.09
N THR A 175 -18.16 15.10 -8.75
CA THR A 175 -18.24 14.67 -7.35
C THR A 175 -16.93 14.98 -6.63
N PRO A 176 -16.96 15.75 -5.53
CA PRO A 176 -15.76 16.03 -4.74
C PRO A 176 -15.10 14.74 -4.24
N TYR A 177 -13.76 14.71 -4.21
CA TYR A 177 -13.03 13.49 -3.85
C TYR A 177 -13.37 12.98 -2.43
N ASP A 178 -13.62 13.87 -1.46
CA ASP A 178 -14.11 13.51 -0.13
C ASP A 178 -15.42 12.72 -0.16
N ARG A 179 -16.31 13.06 -1.08
CA ARG A 179 -17.58 12.36 -1.26
C ARG A 179 -17.33 10.96 -1.87
N LYS A 180 -16.42 10.85 -2.85
CA LYS A 180 -16.00 9.56 -3.41
C LYS A 180 -15.39 8.64 -2.37
N ILE A 181 -14.56 9.18 -1.47
CA ILE A 181 -14.01 8.47 -0.31
C ILE A 181 -15.13 7.85 0.53
N VAL A 182 -16.17 8.64 0.86
CA VAL A 182 -17.29 8.15 1.67
C VAL A 182 -18.03 7.00 0.99
N ILE A 183 -18.32 7.14 -0.31
CA ILE A 183 -19.00 6.10 -1.09
C ILE A 183 -18.15 4.82 -1.13
N GLY A 184 -16.86 4.94 -1.47
CA GLY A 184 -15.96 3.80 -1.57
C GLY A 184 -15.75 3.07 -0.25
N LEU A 185 -15.56 3.80 0.86
CA LEU A 185 -15.48 3.21 2.19
C LEU A 185 -16.78 2.47 2.56
N GLN A 186 -17.93 3.07 2.29
CA GLN A 186 -19.23 2.46 2.57
C GLN A 186 -19.40 1.14 1.80
N ASP A 187 -18.93 1.08 0.56
CA ASP A 187 -18.97 -0.14 -0.25
C ASP A 187 -18.08 -1.25 0.31
N LEU A 188 -16.82 -0.95 0.64
CA LEU A 188 -15.89 -1.91 1.25
C LEU A 188 -16.42 -2.44 2.59
N ILE A 189 -16.89 -1.55 3.46
CA ILE A 189 -17.40 -1.88 4.81
C ILE A 189 -18.69 -2.70 4.73
N SER A 190 -19.65 -2.26 3.91
CA SER A 190 -20.97 -2.89 3.84
C SER A 190 -20.92 -4.29 3.23
N THR A 191 -19.87 -4.60 2.45
CA THR A 191 -19.65 -5.90 1.82
C THR A 191 -18.60 -6.74 2.55
N MET A 192 -17.91 -6.17 3.56
CA MET A 192 -16.75 -6.78 4.23
C MET A 192 -15.74 -7.32 3.20
N SER A 193 -15.43 -6.48 2.20
CA SER A 193 -14.56 -6.82 1.08
C SER A 193 -13.36 -5.88 1.00
N GLU A 194 -12.21 -6.43 0.63
CA GLU A 194 -10.99 -5.68 0.38
C GLU A 194 -11.02 -4.99 -0.99
N ILE A 195 -11.77 -5.54 -1.95
CA ILE A 195 -11.96 -5.00 -3.29
C ILE A 195 -13.45 -5.06 -3.67
N VAL A 196 -13.96 -3.96 -4.24
CA VAL A 196 -15.29 -3.89 -4.85
C VAL A 196 -15.14 -3.48 -6.30
N ILE A 197 -15.84 -4.16 -7.21
CA ILE A 197 -15.91 -3.77 -8.62
C ILE A 197 -17.34 -3.37 -8.93
N GLY A 198 -17.53 -2.08 -9.24
CA GLY A 198 -18.81 -1.52 -9.66
C GLY A 198 -18.97 -1.63 -11.17
N ILE A 199 -20.11 -2.11 -11.66
CA ILE A 199 -20.37 -2.40 -13.08
C ILE A 199 -21.62 -1.64 -13.54
N SER A 200 -21.54 -0.89 -14.64
CA SER A 200 -22.68 -0.21 -15.27
C SER A 200 -22.49 0.00 -16.78
N GLY A 201 -23.44 -0.50 -17.56
CA GLY A 201 -23.49 -0.36 -19.01
C GLY A 201 -22.22 -0.89 -19.68
N ASP A 202 -21.43 0.03 -20.22
CA ASP A 202 -20.16 -0.18 -20.89
C ASP A 202 -18.94 0.10 -20.00
N LYS A 203 -19.15 0.44 -18.73
CA LYS A 203 -18.12 0.88 -17.79
C LYS A 203 -18.09 0.05 -16.51
N PHE A 204 -16.93 0.06 -15.88
CA PHE A 204 -16.76 -0.46 -14.53
C PHE A 204 -15.70 0.33 -13.78
N SER A 205 -15.70 0.24 -12.45
CA SER A 205 -14.69 0.83 -11.57
C SER A 205 -14.20 -0.18 -10.56
N ILE A 206 -13.01 0.07 -10.01
CA ILE A 206 -12.45 -0.69 -8.91
C ILE A 206 -12.31 0.20 -7.68
N VAL A 207 -12.76 -0.30 -6.54
CA VAL A 207 -12.63 0.35 -5.24
C VAL A 207 -11.87 -0.59 -4.32
N ASN A 208 -10.80 -0.10 -3.72
CA ASN A 208 -10.06 -0.77 -2.65
C ASN A 208 -9.63 0.30 -1.62
N MET A 209 -8.79 -0.06 -0.65
CA MET A 209 -8.31 0.90 0.36
C MET A 209 -7.44 2.05 -0.19
N ASN A 210 -6.99 1.99 -1.44
CA ASN A 210 -6.37 3.16 -2.10
C ASN A 210 -7.42 4.26 -2.38
N LEU A 211 -8.69 3.86 -2.54
CA LEU A 211 -9.82 4.72 -2.94
C LEU A 211 -9.54 5.51 -4.22
N SER A 212 -8.91 4.87 -5.20
CA SER A 212 -8.84 5.40 -6.56
C SER A 212 -10.24 5.45 -7.16
N ASP A 213 -10.57 6.53 -7.86
CA ASP A 213 -11.81 6.71 -8.61
C ASP A 213 -11.68 6.34 -10.09
N SER A 214 -10.69 5.51 -10.41
CA SER A 214 -10.44 5.00 -11.76
C SER A 214 -11.66 4.25 -12.31
N SER A 215 -12.05 4.60 -13.54
CA SER A 215 -13.09 3.91 -14.31
C SER A 215 -12.52 3.40 -15.62
N TYR A 216 -13.03 2.27 -16.08
CA TYR A 216 -12.61 1.60 -17.30
C TYR A 216 -13.84 1.29 -18.15
N THR A 217 -13.62 1.17 -19.45
CA THR A 217 -14.57 0.61 -20.41
C THR A 217 -14.38 -0.90 -20.53
N HIS A 218 -15.39 -1.62 -21.01
CA HIS A 218 -15.26 -3.06 -21.26
C HIS A 218 -14.14 -3.44 -22.26
N GLU A 219 -13.75 -2.54 -23.15
CA GLU A 219 -12.64 -2.74 -24.08
C GLU A 219 -11.28 -2.77 -23.35
N GLU A 220 -11.19 -2.10 -22.20
CA GLU A 220 -9.98 -2.01 -21.38
C GLU A 220 -9.82 -3.18 -20.38
N ILE A 221 -10.73 -4.18 -20.40
CA ILE A 221 -10.72 -5.27 -19.42
C ILE A 221 -9.40 -6.05 -19.37
N ASP A 222 -8.73 -6.20 -20.52
CA ASP A 222 -7.45 -6.92 -20.60
C ASP A 222 -6.31 -6.14 -19.93
N ASP A 223 -6.25 -4.82 -20.12
CA ASP A 223 -5.25 -3.96 -19.46
C ASP A 223 -5.58 -3.82 -17.97
N PHE A 224 -6.85 -3.65 -17.62
CA PHE A 224 -7.33 -3.63 -16.24
C PHE A 224 -6.91 -4.89 -15.47
N ILE A 225 -7.13 -6.07 -16.04
CA ILE A 225 -6.79 -7.34 -15.37
C ILE A 225 -5.29 -7.45 -15.14
N LYS A 226 -4.48 -7.16 -16.17
CA LYS A 226 -3.02 -7.28 -16.10
C LYS A 226 -2.41 -6.22 -15.19
N LYS A 227 -2.78 -4.95 -15.37
CA LYS A 227 -2.11 -3.84 -14.70
C LYS A 227 -2.75 -3.41 -13.40
N SER A 228 -4.02 -3.73 -13.12
CA SER A 228 -4.69 -3.28 -11.89
C SER A 228 -5.17 -4.44 -11.03
N PHE A 229 -5.92 -5.40 -11.58
CA PHE A 229 -6.59 -6.40 -10.75
C PHE A 229 -5.67 -7.52 -10.24
N ILE A 230 -4.89 -8.16 -11.12
CA ILE A 230 -3.95 -9.21 -10.73
C ILE A 230 -2.92 -8.72 -9.70
N PRO A 231 -2.26 -7.56 -9.90
CA PRO A 231 -1.34 -7.01 -8.90
C PRO A 231 -1.99 -6.82 -7.52
N LYS A 232 -3.22 -6.29 -7.48
CA LYS A 232 -3.95 -6.09 -6.21
C LYS A 232 -4.30 -7.41 -5.52
N ILE A 233 -4.63 -8.47 -6.27
CA ILE A 233 -4.87 -9.80 -5.68
C ILE A 233 -3.57 -10.41 -5.16
N TYR A 234 -2.49 -10.29 -5.93
CA TYR A 234 -1.19 -10.89 -5.65
C TYR A 234 -0.55 -10.30 -4.38
N ALA A 235 -0.64 -8.98 -4.19
CA ALA A 235 -0.01 -8.25 -3.11
C ALA A 235 -1.03 -7.70 -2.09
N PRO A 236 -1.64 -8.53 -1.22
CA PRO A 236 -2.58 -8.04 -0.22
C PRO A 236 -1.92 -7.04 0.74
N ILE A 237 -2.68 -6.03 1.18
CA ILE A 237 -2.20 -5.00 2.11
C ILE A 237 -1.79 -5.66 3.44
N LYS A 238 -0.51 -5.54 3.78
CA LYS A 238 0.05 -6.04 5.04
C LYS A 238 0.91 -4.96 5.70
N PRO A 239 0.35 -4.20 6.65
CA PRO A 239 1.14 -3.19 7.35
C PRO A 239 2.37 -3.79 8.05
N PRO A 240 3.44 -3.00 8.25
CA PRO A 240 4.59 -3.44 9.04
C PRO A 240 4.17 -3.85 10.46
N VAL A 241 4.53 -5.08 10.85
CA VAL A 241 4.30 -5.60 12.20
C VAL A 241 5.35 -5.06 13.18
N LEU A 242 4.92 -4.64 14.37
CA LEU A 242 5.79 -3.98 15.34
C LEU A 242 6.94 -4.83 15.88
N ASN A 243 6.76 -6.14 15.96
CA ASN A 243 7.77 -7.06 16.48
C ASN A 243 9.03 -7.17 15.60
N ARG A 244 9.01 -6.55 14.41
CA ARG A 244 10.15 -6.46 13.51
C ARG A 244 11.04 -5.26 13.77
N PHE A 245 10.55 -4.30 14.53
CA PHE A 245 11.30 -3.10 14.86
C PHE A 245 12.03 -3.29 16.18
N ILE A 246 13.28 -2.83 16.22
CA ILE A 246 13.99 -2.57 17.47
C ILE A 246 13.41 -1.27 18.03
N GLN A 247 12.65 -1.38 19.12
CA GLN A 247 11.89 -0.27 19.68
C GLN A 247 12.70 0.50 20.72
N SER A 248 12.58 1.82 20.68
CA SER A 248 13.18 2.75 21.66
C SER A 248 12.38 4.05 21.71
N GLU A 249 12.77 4.98 22.58
CA GLU A 249 12.17 6.31 22.70
C GLU A 249 13.13 7.39 22.21
N TYR A 250 12.61 8.56 21.88
CA TYR A 250 13.41 9.75 21.55
C TYR A 250 12.79 11.03 22.13
N ASP A 251 13.61 12.04 22.38
CA ASP A 251 13.13 13.36 22.79
C ASP A 251 12.75 14.21 21.56
N PRO A 252 11.45 14.52 21.34
CA PRO A 252 11.01 15.30 20.20
C PRO A 252 11.51 16.74 20.20
N GLN A 253 11.86 17.31 21.36
CA GLN A 253 12.34 18.71 21.42
C GLN A 253 13.78 18.86 20.89
N SER A 254 14.56 17.80 20.97
CA SER A 254 15.95 17.75 20.50
C SER A 254 16.10 17.49 18.99
N SER A 255 15.06 17.00 18.31
CA SER A 255 15.14 16.68 16.88
C SER A 255 14.70 17.83 15.99
N GLU A 256 15.63 18.35 15.17
CA GLU A 256 15.33 19.36 14.14
C GLU A 256 14.39 18.83 13.06
N PHE A 257 14.60 17.58 12.61
CA PHE A 257 13.77 16.96 11.56
C PHE A 257 12.31 16.79 11.99
N VAL A 258 12.05 16.56 13.28
CA VAL A 258 10.68 16.51 13.80
C VAL A 258 10.00 17.87 13.74
N LYS A 259 10.72 18.96 14.05
CA LYS A 259 10.20 20.32 13.93
C LYS A 259 9.91 20.67 12.47
N ARG A 260 10.87 20.39 11.57
CA ARG A 260 10.73 20.58 10.12
C ARG A 260 9.55 19.80 9.54
N LEU A 261 9.31 18.57 9.98
CA LEU A 261 8.15 17.78 9.53
C LEU A 261 6.82 18.39 10.01
N ALA A 262 6.75 18.85 11.26
CA ALA A 262 5.55 19.50 11.78
C ALA A 262 5.27 20.83 11.06
N GLU A 263 6.31 21.58 10.70
CA GLU A 263 6.21 22.80 9.90
C GLU A 263 5.75 22.51 8.46
N LEU A 264 6.35 21.52 7.80
CA LEU A 264 5.92 21.05 6.48
C LEU A 264 4.41 20.74 6.46
N GLY A 265 3.90 20.02 7.46
CA GLY A 265 2.47 19.73 7.58
C GLY A 265 1.62 21.00 7.64
N LYS A 266 2.01 21.98 8.45
CA LYS A 266 1.28 23.25 8.58
C LYS A 266 1.24 24.04 7.27
N GLU A 267 2.34 24.04 6.52
CA GLU A 267 2.43 24.74 5.24
C GLU A 267 1.57 24.07 4.17
N LEU A 268 1.57 22.74 4.13
CA LEU A 268 0.75 21.95 3.21
C LEU A 268 -0.75 22.03 3.48
N LYS A 269 -1.18 22.56 4.63
CA LYS A 269 -2.61 22.78 4.94
C LYS A 269 -3.34 23.57 3.86
N LYS A 270 -2.63 24.47 3.16
CA LYS A 270 -3.20 25.36 2.14
C LYS A 270 -3.43 24.69 0.77
N THR A 271 -2.95 23.46 0.58
CA THR A 271 -3.03 22.79 -0.73
C THR A 271 -4.30 21.96 -0.90
N ASP A 272 -5.06 21.72 0.17
CA ASP A 272 -6.21 20.81 0.19
C ASP A 272 -5.92 19.38 -0.33
N LEU A 273 -4.65 18.98 -0.42
CA LEU A 273 -4.21 17.64 -0.86
C LEU A 273 -4.32 16.57 0.24
N PHE A 274 -4.76 16.94 1.44
CA PHE A 274 -4.87 16.05 2.60
C PHE A 274 -6.30 16.06 3.13
N PRO A 275 -7.18 15.21 2.55
CA PRO A 275 -8.57 15.16 2.99
C PRO A 275 -8.66 14.65 4.43
N HIS A 276 -9.72 15.07 5.13
CA HIS A 276 -9.91 14.70 6.52
C HIS A 276 -10.03 13.18 6.68
N GLY A 277 -9.17 12.63 7.54
CA GLY A 277 -9.23 11.22 7.93
C GLY A 277 -10.57 10.88 8.60
N SER A 278 -10.95 9.60 8.55
CA SER A 278 -12.17 9.10 9.18
C SER A 278 -11.85 7.95 10.12
N LYS A 279 -12.42 7.96 11.33
CA LYS A 279 -12.35 6.79 12.21
C LYS A 279 -13.29 5.70 11.71
N PHE A 280 -12.87 4.45 11.84
CA PHE A 280 -13.72 3.31 11.54
C PHE A 280 -14.97 3.30 12.43
N SER A 281 -14.85 3.80 13.67
CA SER A 281 -15.97 3.99 14.60
C SER A 281 -17.12 4.79 14.01
N ASP A 282 -16.81 5.77 13.16
CA ASP A 282 -17.78 6.74 12.66
C ASP A 282 -18.47 6.23 11.39
N LYS A 283 -17.86 5.26 10.70
CA LYS A 283 -18.31 4.74 9.39
C LYS A 283 -18.86 3.32 9.47
N ILE A 284 -18.39 2.51 10.41
CA ILE A 284 -18.80 1.13 10.61
C ILE A 284 -19.74 1.07 11.82
N PRO A 285 -21.06 0.92 11.64
CA PRO A 285 -22.00 0.96 12.76
C PRO A 285 -21.90 -0.27 13.68
N ARG A 286 -21.59 -1.45 13.12
CA ARG A 286 -21.52 -2.72 13.85
C ARG A 286 -20.18 -2.87 14.57
N GLN A 287 -20.22 -3.16 15.87
CA GLN A 287 -19.04 -3.33 16.71
C GLN A 287 -18.20 -4.52 16.27
N SER A 288 -18.84 -5.64 15.93
CA SER A 288 -18.12 -6.83 15.48
C SER A 288 -17.33 -6.61 14.19
N HIS A 289 -17.87 -5.81 13.27
CA HIS A 289 -17.19 -5.45 12.03
C HIS A 289 -16.00 -4.51 12.31
N ARG A 290 -16.17 -3.53 13.22
CA ARG A 290 -15.07 -2.67 13.68
C ARG A 290 -13.92 -3.49 14.23
N ASP A 291 -14.22 -4.41 15.15
CA ASP A 291 -13.21 -5.24 15.79
C ASP A 291 -12.50 -6.17 14.79
N VAL A 292 -13.17 -6.62 13.72
CA VAL A 292 -12.54 -7.38 12.63
C VAL A 292 -11.60 -6.49 11.82
N VAL A 293 -12.07 -5.33 11.35
CA VAL A 293 -11.28 -4.40 10.53
C VAL A 293 -10.04 -3.91 11.30
N GLU A 294 -10.21 -3.50 12.56
CA GLU A 294 -9.10 -3.08 13.42
C GLU A 294 -8.04 -4.17 13.57
N LYS A 295 -8.45 -5.45 13.69
CA LYS A 295 -7.52 -6.57 13.82
C LYS A 295 -6.79 -6.92 12.52
N ILE A 296 -7.45 -6.81 11.37
CA ILE A 296 -6.81 -7.01 10.07
C ILE A 296 -5.79 -5.89 9.81
N LEU A 297 -6.07 -4.67 10.28
CA LEU A 297 -5.21 -3.50 10.07
C LEU A 297 -4.21 -3.23 11.21
N GLU A 298 -3.83 -4.27 11.96
CA GLU A 298 -2.81 -4.22 13.03
C GLU A 298 -3.13 -3.21 14.16
N GLY A 299 -4.41 -3.10 14.51
CA GLY A 299 -4.93 -2.29 15.61
C GLY A 299 -5.26 -0.84 15.24
N ARG A 300 -5.16 -0.47 13.96
CA ARG A 300 -5.46 0.89 13.50
C ARG A 300 -6.96 1.16 13.50
N THR A 301 -7.34 2.33 14.00
CA THR A 301 -8.73 2.72 14.29
C THR A 301 -9.33 3.69 13.27
N GLY A 302 -8.60 4.06 12.23
CA GLY A 302 -9.08 4.93 11.16
C GLY A 302 -8.27 4.84 9.87
N VAL A 303 -8.79 5.51 8.85
CA VAL A 303 -8.12 5.73 7.56
C VAL A 303 -7.63 7.16 7.46
N SER A 304 -6.45 7.31 6.88
CA SER A 304 -5.84 8.60 6.65
C SER A 304 -5.21 8.57 5.26
N TYR A 305 -5.53 9.55 4.42
CA TYR A 305 -5.10 9.60 3.03
C TYR A 305 -3.77 10.31 2.88
N GLY A 306 -2.87 9.74 2.09
CA GLY A 306 -1.52 10.26 1.95
C GLY A 306 -0.67 10.13 3.22
N PHE A 307 0.59 10.55 3.12
CA PHE A 307 1.49 10.73 4.25
C PHE A 307 2.43 11.90 3.98
N ILE A 308 3.02 12.42 5.06
CA ILE A 308 4.21 13.26 4.97
C ILE A 308 5.34 12.61 5.73
N ALA A 309 6.54 12.68 5.15
CA ALA A 309 7.75 12.19 5.77
C ALA A 309 8.89 13.19 5.52
N LEU A 310 9.87 13.18 6.41
CA LEU A 310 11.12 13.87 6.23
C LEU A 310 12.24 12.87 6.48
N VAL A 311 13.03 12.61 5.45
CA VAL A 311 14.22 11.79 5.56
C VAL A 311 15.31 12.63 6.19
N GLU A 312 15.96 12.10 7.23
CA GLU A 312 17.11 12.73 7.86
C GLU A 312 18.33 12.62 6.94
N SER A 313 19.29 13.54 7.08
CA SER A 313 20.56 13.48 6.36
C SER A 313 21.22 12.10 6.54
N PRO A 314 21.58 11.38 5.45
CA PRO A 314 22.10 10.02 5.55
C PRO A 314 23.39 9.93 6.37
N GLY A 315 23.43 8.98 7.32
CA GLY A 315 24.56 8.76 8.20
C GLY A 315 25.65 7.93 7.53
N TYR A 316 26.86 8.47 7.40
CA TYR A 316 28.04 7.77 6.90
C TYR A 316 29.11 7.66 7.98
N GLU A 317 29.81 6.53 8.02
CA GLU A 317 30.93 6.30 8.93
C GLU A 317 32.19 6.00 8.11
N GLY A 318 33.05 7.00 7.93
CA GLY A 318 34.27 6.90 7.13
C GLY A 318 34.09 7.31 5.67
N LYS A 319 34.80 6.63 4.75
CA LYS A 319 34.82 7.02 3.34
C LYS A 319 33.53 6.57 2.62
N LYS A 320 32.77 7.54 2.08
CA LYS A 320 31.58 7.27 1.25
C LYS A 320 31.90 6.42 0.03
N LEU A 321 33.03 6.64 -0.64
CA LEU A 321 33.46 5.90 -1.82
C LEU A 321 34.75 5.13 -1.58
N ILE A 322 34.86 3.95 -2.18
CA ILE A 322 36.07 3.11 -2.15
C ILE A 322 36.49 2.64 -3.53
N THR A 323 37.76 2.26 -3.65
CA THR A 323 38.32 1.72 -4.89
C THR A 323 37.90 0.27 -5.12
N PRO A 324 37.86 -0.23 -6.38
CA PRO A 324 37.64 -1.64 -6.69
C PRO A 324 38.57 -2.61 -5.94
N GLN A 325 39.84 -2.22 -5.74
CA GLN A 325 40.84 -3.03 -5.03
C GLN A 325 40.52 -3.17 -3.53
N LYS A 326 39.92 -2.14 -2.93
CA LYS A 326 39.44 -2.20 -1.53
C LYS A 326 38.18 -3.04 -1.44
N TRP A 327 37.23 -2.87 -2.37
CA TRP A 327 36.02 -3.69 -2.48
C TRP A 327 36.32 -5.20 -2.54
N ALA A 328 37.31 -5.58 -3.34
CA ALA A 328 37.70 -6.98 -3.51
C ALA A 328 38.16 -7.65 -2.20
N LYS A 329 38.61 -6.88 -1.21
CA LYS A 329 39.11 -7.35 0.10
C LYS A 329 38.03 -7.36 1.20
N LEU A 330 36.83 -6.85 0.92
CA LEU A 330 35.73 -6.83 1.89
C LEU A 330 35.14 -8.22 2.10
N SER A 331 34.60 -8.44 3.29
CA SER A 331 34.00 -9.71 3.71
C SER A 331 32.59 -9.88 3.16
N GLU A 332 32.18 -11.13 2.97
CA GLU A 332 30.81 -11.48 2.57
C GLU A 332 29.84 -11.32 3.75
N ILE A 333 28.62 -10.89 3.46
CA ILE A 333 27.55 -10.74 4.46
C ILE A 333 26.59 -11.93 4.34
N LYS A 334 26.25 -12.55 5.47
CA LYS A 334 25.31 -13.66 5.50
C LYS A 334 23.95 -13.25 4.91
N ASN A 335 23.42 -14.08 4.01
CA ASN A 335 22.11 -13.94 3.35
C ASN A 335 21.96 -12.75 2.39
N VAL A 336 23.02 -11.97 2.15
CA VAL A 336 23.06 -10.91 1.15
C VAL A 336 23.98 -11.34 0.01
N ASN A 337 23.67 -10.93 -1.22
CA ASN A 337 24.48 -11.30 -2.37
C ASN A 337 25.82 -10.56 -2.36
N LYS A 338 26.92 -11.30 -2.24
CA LYS A 338 28.29 -10.80 -2.17
C LYS A 338 28.79 -10.06 -3.42
N GLU A 339 28.14 -10.27 -4.56
CA GLU A 339 28.46 -9.56 -5.80
C GLU A 339 28.01 -8.10 -5.71
N TYR A 340 26.97 -7.84 -4.93
CA TYR A 340 26.38 -6.52 -4.75
C TYR A 340 26.78 -5.86 -3.44
N VAL A 341 26.83 -6.59 -2.32
CA VAL A 341 27.03 -6.00 -0.98
C VAL A 341 28.12 -6.74 -0.22
N ARG A 342 29.03 -6.00 0.41
CA ARG A 342 30.12 -6.53 1.24
C ARG A 342 30.35 -5.66 2.46
N GLU A 343 31.04 -6.20 3.44
CA GLU A 343 31.29 -5.56 4.74
C GLU A 343 32.78 -5.31 4.98
N ASP A 344 33.12 -4.15 5.54
CA ASP A 344 34.48 -3.86 5.99
C ASP A 344 34.76 -4.34 7.43
N SER A 345 36.01 -4.21 7.86
CA SER A 345 36.43 -4.62 9.21
C SER A 345 35.77 -3.81 10.34
N GLY A 346 35.20 -2.65 10.04
CA GLY A 346 34.42 -1.84 10.98
C GLY A 346 32.94 -2.23 11.03
N GLY A 347 32.52 -3.23 10.23
CA GLY A 347 31.13 -3.65 10.14
C GLY A 347 30.26 -2.70 9.30
N ARG A 348 30.85 -1.86 8.44
CA ARG A 348 30.10 -1.01 7.52
C ARG A 348 29.88 -1.72 6.19
N TRP A 349 28.65 -1.63 5.70
CA TRP A 349 28.29 -2.22 4.41
C TRP A 349 28.63 -1.26 3.28
N TYR A 350 29.13 -1.83 2.19
CA TYR A 350 29.36 -1.15 0.93
C TYR A 350 28.57 -1.88 -0.14
N ILE A 351 28.18 -1.15 -1.17
CA ILE A 351 27.46 -1.65 -2.34
C ILE A 351 28.23 -1.36 -3.62
N LYS A 352 28.25 -2.33 -4.52
CA LYS A 352 28.70 -2.19 -5.90
C LYS A 352 27.47 -1.88 -6.75
N SER A 353 27.44 -0.67 -7.31
CA SER A 353 26.33 -0.19 -8.12
C SER A 353 26.78 0.30 -9.50
N VAL A 354 25.85 0.32 -10.46
CA VAL A 354 26.08 0.87 -11.81
C VAL A 354 25.19 2.08 -11.99
N ILE A 355 25.78 3.27 -12.06
CA ILE A 355 25.05 4.53 -12.23
C ILE A 355 25.54 5.20 -13.50
N ARG A 356 24.62 5.47 -14.44
CA ARG A 356 24.89 6.06 -15.76
C ARG A 356 26.02 5.32 -16.48
N GLY A 357 25.95 3.98 -16.46
CA GLY A 357 26.95 3.08 -17.04
C GLY A 357 28.28 2.99 -16.28
N LYS A 358 28.47 3.72 -15.18
CA LYS A 358 29.72 3.69 -14.38
C LYS A 358 29.54 2.82 -13.14
N THR A 359 30.44 1.86 -12.96
CA THR A 359 30.49 1.09 -11.71
C THR A 359 31.09 1.93 -10.59
N ILE A 360 30.38 2.04 -9.49
CA ILE A 360 30.81 2.70 -8.25
C ILE A 360 30.75 1.73 -7.07
N TYR A 361 31.57 2.02 -6.05
CA TYR A 361 31.61 1.24 -4.82
C TYR A 361 31.43 2.20 -3.65
N GLN A 362 30.24 2.22 -3.07
CA GLN A 362 29.83 3.23 -2.12
C GLN A 362 29.35 2.62 -0.80
N GLN A 363 29.53 3.34 0.30
CA GLN A 363 29.03 2.93 1.60
C GLN A 363 27.50 2.98 1.58
N LEU A 364 26.88 1.96 2.15
CA LEU A 364 25.45 1.97 2.48
C LEU A 364 25.26 2.85 3.73
N PRO A 365 24.54 3.98 3.64
CA PRO A 365 24.33 4.85 4.78
C PRO A 365 23.31 4.27 5.76
N ASP A 366 23.35 4.78 6.98
CA ASP A 366 22.25 4.64 7.93
C ASP A 366 21.17 5.66 7.57
N ILE A 367 19.93 5.19 7.41
CA ILE A 367 18.79 6.03 7.03
C ILE A 367 17.86 6.16 8.24
N TRP A 368 17.45 7.39 8.53
CA TRP A 368 16.39 7.69 9.47
C TRP A 368 15.32 8.53 8.79
N ILE A 369 14.06 8.27 9.11
CA ILE A 369 12.92 9.04 8.62
C ILE A 369 12.08 9.48 9.82
N CYS A 370 11.64 10.73 9.79
CA CYS A 370 10.52 11.21 10.61
C CYS A 370 9.24 11.07 9.77
N THR A 371 8.19 10.47 10.31
CA THR A 371 6.91 10.33 9.59
C THR A 371 5.73 10.48 10.53
N SER A 372 4.61 10.96 9.98
CA SER A 372 3.32 10.96 10.68
C SER A 372 2.92 9.53 11.07
N ARG A 373 2.42 9.34 12.31
CA ARG A 373 1.76 8.10 12.68
C ARG A 373 0.50 7.89 11.84
N SER A 374 0.09 6.64 11.68
CA SER A 374 -1.16 6.34 10.98
C SER A 374 -2.37 6.97 11.71
N GLY A 375 -3.26 7.63 10.96
CA GLY A 375 -4.48 8.23 11.52
C GLY A 375 -4.32 9.63 12.12
N SER A 376 -3.14 10.26 12.08
CA SER A 376 -2.99 11.67 12.49
C SER A 376 -3.43 12.65 11.39
N ASP A 377 -3.70 13.89 11.80
CA ASP A 377 -3.88 15.02 10.88
C ASP A 377 -2.50 15.45 10.36
N LYS A 378 -2.20 15.17 9.09
CA LYS A 378 -0.89 15.50 8.48
C LYS A 378 -0.66 17.00 8.40
N THR A 379 -1.71 17.81 8.45
CA THR A 379 -1.60 19.26 8.34
C THR A 379 -1.42 19.95 9.70
N ASN A 380 -1.51 19.18 10.79
CA ASN A 380 -1.43 19.69 12.15
C ASN A 380 -0.84 18.64 13.11
N LEU A 381 0.37 18.16 12.81
CA LEU A 381 1.07 17.16 13.62
C LEU A 381 1.52 17.76 14.95
N ASP A 382 1.23 17.08 16.08
CA ASP A 382 1.89 17.35 17.35
C ASP A 382 3.23 16.60 17.43
N PRO A 383 4.38 17.30 17.51
CA PRO A 383 5.70 16.68 17.68
C PRO A 383 5.80 15.70 18.85
N LYS A 384 4.99 15.89 19.91
CA LYS A 384 5.05 15.09 21.13
C LYS A 384 4.29 13.78 21.03
N SER A 385 3.45 13.58 20.01
CA SER A 385 2.61 12.38 19.91
C SER A 385 2.40 11.83 18.51
N ASP A 386 2.45 12.67 17.48
CA ASP A 386 2.04 12.29 16.12
C ASP A 386 3.21 11.94 15.20
N ILE A 387 4.45 12.20 15.61
CA ILE A 387 5.65 11.94 14.81
C ILE A 387 6.43 10.77 15.39
N VAL A 388 6.65 9.75 14.56
CA VAL A 388 7.51 8.61 14.87
C VAL A 388 8.77 8.67 14.01
N ARG A 389 9.87 8.14 14.54
CA ARG A 389 11.13 7.99 13.83
C ARG A 389 11.34 6.53 13.44
N VAL A 390 11.67 6.26 12.19
CA VAL A 390 11.98 4.91 11.70
C VAL A 390 13.39 4.89 11.16
N GLY A 391 14.21 3.97 11.65
CA GLY A 391 15.59 3.79 11.23
C GLY A 391 15.78 2.52 10.39
N LEU A 392 16.67 2.60 9.41
CA LEU A 392 17.13 1.48 8.59
C LEU A 392 18.66 1.43 8.66
N ILE A 393 19.18 0.48 9.43
CA ILE A 393 20.61 0.31 9.70
C ILE A 393 20.98 -1.12 9.35
N LYS A 394 21.79 -1.32 8.30
CA LYS A 394 22.25 -2.64 7.84
C LYS A 394 21.09 -3.64 7.65
N GLY A 395 20.02 -3.20 6.99
CA GLY A 395 18.82 -4.00 6.74
C GLY A 395 17.93 -4.27 7.97
N LYS A 396 18.22 -3.68 9.13
CA LYS A 396 17.41 -3.80 10.35
C LYS A 396 16.56 -2.55 10.56
N LEU A 397 15.31 -2.77 10.98
CA LEU A 397 14.35 -1.70 11.25
C LEU A 397 14.39 -1.29 12.72
N TYR A 398 14.38 0.01 12.95
CA TYR A 398 14.30 0.64 14.26
C TYR A 398 13.05 1.50 14.31
N LEU A 399 12.34 1.50 15.43
CA LEU A 399 11.20 2.38 15.67
C LEU A 399 11.45 3.18 16.94
N GLN A 400 11.35 4.49 16.81
CA GLN A 400 11.49 5.45 17.89
C GLN A 400 10.19 6.22 18.06
N THR A 401 9.63 6.17 19.26
CA THR A 401 8.43 6.93 19.64
C THR A 401 8.79 8.08 20.57
N PRO A 402 8.02 9.19 20.57
CA PRO A 402 8.30 10.28 21.49
C PRO A 402 8.27 9.80 22.94
N MET A 403 9.19 10.30 23.77
CA MET A 403 9.24 9.99 25.20
C MET A 403 7.92 10.34 25.89
N GLY A 404 7.51 9.48 26.84
CA GLY A 404 6.29 9.68 27.61
C GLY A 404 5.00 9.26 26.90
N VAL A 405 5.12 8.67 25.70
CA VAL A 405 3.97 8.15 24.98
C VAL A 405 3.85 6.64 25.16
N ASP A 406 2.70 6.19 25.67
CA ASP A 406 2.45 4.78 25.96
C ASP A 406 2.35 3.94 24.68
N LEU A 407 3.38 3.13 24.41
CA LEU A 407 3.40 2.15 23.31
C LEU A 407 2.29 1.10 23.38
N LYS A 408 1.67 0.89 24.56
CA LYS A 408 0.50 0.02 24.71
C LYS A 408 -0.79 0.68 24.22
N ARG A 409 -0.81 2.00 24.04
CA ARG A 409 -1.91 2.64 23.28
C ARG A 409 -1.82 2.15 21.83
N ARG A 410 -2.92 1.58 21.35
CA ARG A 410 -3.03 0.98 20.01
C ARG A 410 -2.74 1.94 18.85
N ASP A 411 -2.75 3.25 19.12
CA ASP A 411 -2.78 4.31 18.11
C ASP A 411 -1.40 4.82 17.62
N ILE A 412 -0.27 4.24 18.06
CA ILE A 412 1.07 4.66 17.60
C ILE A 412 1.69 3.55 16.77
N ARG A 413 1.41 3.64 15.47
CA ARG A 413 1.96 2.80 14.42
C ARG A 413 2.54 3.70 13.34
N PRO A 414 3.70 3.35 12.75
CA PRO A 414 4.21 4.09 11.60
C PRO A 414 3.25 3.96 10.41
N SER A 415 3.47 4.81 9.39
CA SER A 415 2.70 4.80 8.15
C SER A 415 2.65 3.40 7.52
N PHE A 416 1.55 3.07 6.84
CA PHE A 416 1.46 1.85 6.03
C PHE A 416 2.58 1.80 4.98
N ASP A 417 2.95 2.96 4.45
CA ASP A 417 3.97 3.15 3.43
C ASP A 417 5.41 3.14 3.96
N THR A 418 5.65 2.67 5.19
CA THR A 418 7.02 2.66 5.78
C THR A 418 8.05 2.01 4.84
N TYR A 419 7.73 0.89 4.19
CA TYR A 419 8.66 0.28 3.23
C TYR A 419 8.88 1.12 1.98
N VAL A 420 7.83 1.78 1.48
CA VAL A 420 7.91 2.67 0.31
C VAL A 420 8.83 3.85 0.64
N ILE A 421 8.60 4.51 1.78
CA ILE A 421 9.40 5.66 2.24
C ILE A 421 10.88 5.26 2.40
N LEU A 422 11.15 4.12 3.04
CA LEU A 422 12.51 3.63 3.23
C LEU A 422 13.18 3.24 1.90
N ALA A 423 12.43 2.67 0.96
CA ALA A 423 12.93 2.32 -0.36
C ALA A 423 13.27 3.57 -1.20
N GLN A 424 12.43 4.61 -1.13
CA GLN A 424 12.70 5.92 -1.75
C GLN A 424 13.92 6.60 -1.13
N ALA A 425 13.97 6.67 0.21
CA ALA A 425 15.11 7.25 0.93
C ALA A 425 16.43 6.55 0.59
N LEU A 426 16.43 5.21 0.61
CA LEU A 426 17.62 4.44 0.31
C LEU A 426 18.03 4.58 -1.16
N SER A 427 17.09 4.48 -2.11
CA SER A 427 17.41 4.64 -3.53
C SER A 427 17.93 6.04 -3.84
N CYS A 428 17.39 7.11 -3.23
CA CYS A 428 17.94 8.45 -3.37
C CYS A 428 19.36 8.53 -2.80
N ALA A 429 19.60 8.00 -1.60
CA ALA A 429 20.94 8.00 -1.00
C ALA A 429 21.98 7.20 -1.81
N LEU A 430 21.56 6.22 -2.60
CA LEU A 430 22.43 5.44 -3.47
C LEU A 430 22.64 6.07 -4.85
N TYR A 431 21.58 6.61 -5.47
CA TYR A 431 21.60 6.97 -6.88
C TYR A 431 21.62 8.49 -7.13
N THR A 432 21.10 9.28 -6.19
CA THR A 432 21.08 10.74 -6.25
C THR A 432 21.29 11.34 -4.85
N PRO A 433 22.48 11.12 -4.26
CA PRO A 433 22.78 11.56 -2.90
C PRO A 433 22.60 13.08 -2.71
N GLU A 434 22.68 13.87 -3.80
CA GLU A 434 22.48 15.32 -3.78
C GLU A 434 21.05 15.72 -3.38
N ILE A 435 20.02 14.91 -3.70
CA ILE A 435 18.63 15.22 -3.33
C ILE A 435 18.40 15.05 -1.82
N ILE A 436 19.17 14.20 -1.15
CA ILE A 436 18.91 13.77 0.23
C ILE A 436 19.93 14.30 1.24
N GLU A 437 20.98 14.98 0.79
CA GLU A 437 22.12 15.40 1.63
C GLU A 437 21.70 16.19 2.89
N ASP A 438 20.81 17.17 2.74
CA ASP A 438 20.32 18.04 3.83
C ASP A 438 18.96 17.59 4.42
N GLY A 439 18.59 16.34 4.11
CA GLY A 439 17.29 15.75 4.39
C GLY A 439 16.24 16.07 3.33
N MET A 440 15.40 15.08 3.05
CA MET A 440 14.50 15.07 1.89
C MET A 440 13.04 14.98 2.34
N PRO A 441 12.20 16.01 2.11
CA PRO A 441 10.75 15.90 2.27
C PRO A 441 10.17 14.89 1.27
N ILE A 442 9.19 14.12 1.72
CA ILE A 442 8.34 13.28 0.87
C ILE A 442 6.89 13.60 1.20
N VAL A 443 6.13 13.95 0.17
CA VAL A 443 4.71 14.27 0.25
C VAL A 443 3.95 13.30 -0.63
N HIS A 444 3.15 12.44 -0.01
CA HIS A 444 2.28 11.49 -0.70
C HIS A 444 0.83 11.93 -0.58
N PHE A 445 0.12 12.01 -1.70
CA PHE A 445 -1.32 12.30 -1.75
C PHE A 445 -2.00 11.47 -2.85
N HIS A 446 -3.31 11.27 -2.71
CA HIS A 446 -4.10 10.41 -3.58
C HIS A 446 -4.67 11.22 -4.76
N GLY A 447 -3.75 11.73 -5.56
CA GLY A 447 -4.02 12.57 -6.73
C GLY A 447 -2.86 12.49 -7.70
N TYR A 448 -2.97 13.19 -8.82
CA TYR A 448 -1.96 13.19 -9.87
C TYR A 448 -1.74 14.60 -10.40
N PRO A 449 -0.49 15.00 -10.69
CA PRO A 449 -0.20 16.26 -11.38
C PRO A 449 -0.51 16.15 -12.88
N ASP A 450 -0.93 17.26 -13.49
CA ASP A 450 -0.92 17.44 -14.93
C ASP A 450 0.53 17.29 -15.45
N PRO A 451 0.79 16.54 -16.54
CA PRO A 451 2.13 16.48 -17.13
C PRO A 451 2.75 17.85 -17.46
N GLN A 452 1.95 18.89 -17.73
CA GLN A 452 2.44 20.24 -17.99
C GLN A 452 2.87 21.01 -16.73
N TRP A 453 2.53 20.49 -15.55
CA TRP A 453 2.97 21.08 -14.28
C TRP A 453 4.49 21.00 -14.12
N PHE A 454 5.13 19.94 -14.65
CA PHE A 454 6.56 19.72 -14.47
C PHE A 454 7.40 20.75 -15.25
N SER A 455 8.34 21.38 -14.55
CA SER A 455 9.32 22.31 -15.11
C SER A 455 10.67 21.65 -15.40
N ASP A 456 11.63 22.42 -15.92
CA ASP A 456 13.00 21.95 -16.15
C ASP A 456 13.63 21.35 -14.89
N ASN A 457 14.21 20.16 -15.02
CA ASN A 457 14.79 19.36 -13.94
C ASN A 457 13.75 18.83 -12.91
N GLU A 458 12.47 18.83 -13.25
CA GLU A 458 11.42 18.13 -12.51
C GLU A 458 10.96 16.92 -13.33
N TYR A 459 10.97 15.72 -12.73
CA TYR A 459 10.78 14.47 -13.47
C TYR A 459 9.71 13.60 -12.82
N HIS A 460 9.01 12.81 -13.64
CA HIS A 460 8.07 11.80 -13.15
C HIS A 460 8.36 10.42 -13.75
N ILE A 461 8.01 9.36 -13.02
CA ILE A 461 8.08 7.98 -13.51
C ILE A 461 7.01 7.11 -12.84
N GLY A 462 6.71 5.97 -13.44
CA GLY A 462 5.91 4.91 -12.81
C GLY A 462 4.43 4.91 -13.15
N ALA A 463 3.94 5.85 -13.96
CA ALA A 463 2.54 5.88 -14.40
C ALA A 463 2.12 4.60 -15.15
N GLN A 464 3.07 3.94 -15.81
CA GLN A 464 2.88 2.67 -16.52
C GLN A 464 3.10 1.43 -15.66
N ASN A 465 3.57 1.58 -14.42
CA ASN A 465 3.77 0.44 -13.52
C ASN A 465 2.41 -0.21 -13.18
N PRO A 466 2.41 -1.52 -12.87
CA PRO A 466 1.21 -2.16 -12.34
C PRO A 466 0.77 -1.50 -11.03
N SER A 467 -0.54 -1.34 -10.86
CA SER A 467 -1.16 -0.71 -9.70
C SER A 467 -1.10 -1.62 -8.48
N MET A 468 -0.27 -1.22 -7.51
CA MET A 468 -0.16 -1.93 -6.25
C MET A 468 -1.10 -1.35 -5.18
N PRO A 469 -1.53 -2.16 -4.20
CA PRO A 469 -2.12 -1.62 -2.98
C PRO A 469 -1.09 -0.81 -2.17
N CYS A 470 -1.59 0.17 -1.41
CA CYS A 470 -0.81 1.00 -0.48
C CYS A 470 0.05 0.16 0.48
N GLY A 471 1.28 0.61 0.74
CA GLY A 471 2.19 0.01 1.71
C GLY A 471 2.72 -1.39 1.39
N THR A 472 2.51 -1.88 0.16
CA THR A 472 2.99 -3.20 -0.27
C THR A 472 4.50 -3.22 -0.54
N ILE A 473 5.07 -4.42 -0.52
CA ILE A 473 6.50 -4.63 -0.81
C ILE A 473 6.78 -4.33 -2.28
N GLU A 474 5.87 -4.73 -3.15
CA GLU A 474 5.88 -4.50 -4.58
C GLU A 474 5.89 -3.00 -4.90
N ALA A 475 5.06 -2.19 -4.21
CA ALA A 475 5.08 -0.74 -4.34
C ALA A 475 6.45 -0.15 -3.93
N ALA A 476 7.03 -0.62 -2.82
CA ALA A 476 8.35 -0.15 -2.36
C ALA A 476 9.45 -0.48 -3.38
N LEU A 477 9.40 -1.66 -3.97
CA LEU A 477 10.34 -2.11 -5.00
C LEU A 477 10.21 -1.31 -6.31
N LEU A 478 8.98 -1.02 -6.74
CA LEU A 478 8.74 -0.17 -7.91
C LEU A 478 9.26 1.26 -7.69
N ASN A 479 9.06 1.83 -6.50
CA ASN A 479 9.59 3.15 -6.15
C ASN A 479 11.12 3.17 -6.12
N PHE A 480 11.76 2.13 -5.54
CA PHE A 480 13.22 1.98 -5.56
C PHE A 480 13.77 1.97 -6.99
N ALA A 481 13.11 1.19 -7.86
CA ALA A 481 13.48 1.09 -9.27
C ALA A 481 13.25 2.40 -10.02
N GLY A 482 12.14 3.10 -9.74
CA GLY A 482 11.81 4.37 -10.39
C GLY A 482 12.87 5.45 -10.16
N VAL A 483 13.40 5.58 -8.93
CA VAL A 483 14.50 6.51 -8.65
C VAL A 483 15.75 6.13 -9.45
N TYR A 484 16.09 4.84 -9.50
CA TYR A 484 17.22 4.37 -10.29
C TYR A 484 17.05 4.69 -11.78
N ASP A 485 15.88 4.41 -12.34
CA ASP A 485 15.57 4.63 -13.77
C ASP A 485 15.67 6.14 -14.11
N ILE A 486 15.03 7.02 -13.33
CA ILE A 486 15.10 8.48 -13.54
C ILE A 486 16.54 8.99 -13.53
N VAL A 487 17.35 8.57 -12.55
CA VAL A 487 18.76 9.02 -12.41
C VAL A 487 19.60 8.66 -13.62
N ASN A 488 19.34 7.48 -14.19
CA ASN A 488 20.06 6.98 -15.36
C ASN A 488 19.64 7.68 -16.65
N GLU A 489 18.37 8.11 -16.75
CA GLU A 489 17.83 8.81 -17.90
C GLU A 489 18.15 10.31 -17.91
N ASN A 490 18.12 10.99 -16.75
CA ASN A 490 18.01 12.46 -16.69
C ASN A 490 19.25 13.20 -16.13
N GLY A 491 20.29 12.50 -15.68
CA GLY A 491 21.51 13.16 -15.20
C GLY A 491 21.46 13.60 -13.73
N GLN A 492 22.32 14.57 -13.33
CA GLN A 492 22.60 14.90 -11.92
C GLN A 492 21.66 15.94 -11.30
N THR A 493 21.13 16.86 -12.11
CA THR A 493 20.37 17.99 -11.58
C THR A 493 18.89 17.60 -11.53
N MET A 494 18.34 17.53 -10.32
CA MET A 494 16.93 17.20 -10.11
C MET A 494 16.39 18.07 -8.98
N ASN A 495 15.39 18.89 -9.29
CA ASN A 495 14.74 19.79 -8.35
C ASN A 495 13.52 19.13 -7.68
N LEU A 496 12.89 18.18 -8.38
CA LEU A 496 11.71 17.48 -7.92
C LEU A 496 11.59 16.14 -8.63
N LEU A 497 11.28 15.08 -7.88
CA LEU A 497 10.88 13.79 -8.42
C LEU A 497 9.45 13.47 -8.03
N CYS A 498 8.68 12.98 -9.00
CA CYS A 498 7.33 12.47 -8.82
C CYS A 498 7.30 10.98 -9.14
N LEU A 499 7.22 10.15 -8.09
CA LEU A 499 7.05 8.71 -8.25
C LEU A 499 5.56 8.39 -8.27
N VAL A 500 5.04 8.06 -9.44
CA VAL A 500 3.64 7.79 -9.69
C VAL A 500 3.30 6.35 -9.31
N GLU A 501 2.30 6.19 -8.45
CA GLU A 501 1.68 4.91 -8.10
C GLU A 501 0.32 4.83 -8.77
N SER A 502 0.26 4.14 -9.92
CA SER A 502 -0.95 3.98 -10.74
C SER A 502 -2.15 3.47 -9.91
N ASP A 503 -3.33 4.06 -10.08
CA ASP A 503 -4.56 3.85 -9.29
C ASP A 503 -4.34 3.86 -7.75
N HIS A 504 -3.52 4.79 -7.27
CA HIS A 504 -3.26 5.05 -5.85
C HIS A 504 -2.96 6.54 -5.58
N GLY A 505 -1.87 7.08 -6.12
CA GLY A 505 -1.44 8.46 -5.87
C GLY A 505 -0.02 8.73 -6.38
N VAL A 506 0.61 9.77 -5.82
CA VAL A 506 1.99 10.14 -6.16
C VAL A 506 2.81 10.46 -4.93
N ASN A 507 4.10 10.14 -4.99
CA ASN A 507 5.08 10.58 -4.02
C ASN A 507 5.92 11.70 -4.65
N ILE A 508 5.80 12.91 -4.10
CA ILE A 508 6.59 14.08 -4.51
C ILE A 508 7.74 14.26 -3.52
N LEU A 509 8.96 14.32 -4.03
CA LEU A 509 10.18 14.48 -3.24
C LEU A 509 11.14 15.48 -3.89
N GLY A 510 12.00 16.10 -3.09
CA GLY A 510 12.97 17.06 -3.59
C GLY A 510 13.96 17.50 -2.50
N PRO A 511 15.04 18.22 -2.86
CA PRO A 511 16.11 18.59 -1.93
C PRO A 511 15.73 19.71 -0.96
N ARG A 512 14.68 20.49 -1.27
CA ARG A 512 14.33 21.71 -0.52
C ARG A 512 12.86 21.69 -0.17
N THR A 513 12.56 21.67 1.12
CA THR A 513 11.19 21.73 1.67
C THR A 513 10.41 22.92 1.13
N GLN A 514 11.00 24.12 1.18
CA GLN A 514 10.34 25.34 0.71
C GLN A 514 9.95 25.26 -0.77
N TYR A 515 10.86 24.78 -1.64
CA TYR A 515 10.60 24.65 -3.06
C TYR A 515 9.46 23.67 -3.34
N LEU A 516 9.48 22.51 -2.67
CA LEU A 516 8.42 21.51 -2.81
C LEU A 516 7.06 22.07 -2.39
N VAL A 517 7.00 22.79 -1.27
CA VAL A 517 5.77 23.42 -0.77
C VAL A 517 5.25 24.47 -1.76
N GLU A 518 6.12 25.35 -2.26
CA GLU A 518 5.77 26.36 -3.26
C GLU A 518 5.18 25.74 -4.53
N ARG A 519 5.84 24.72 -5.08
CA ARG A 519 5.39 24.03 -6.30
C ARG A 519 4.06 23.31 -6.12
N LEU A 520 3.84 22.67 -4.96
CA LEU A 520 2.56 22.04 -4.64
C LEU A 520 1.44 23.04 -4.42
N MET A 521 1.72 24.18 -3.76
CA MET A 521 0.74 25.27 -3.60
C MET A 521 0.37 25.87 -4.95
N GLU A 522 1.35 26.15 -5.81
CA GLU A 522 1.13 26.66 -7.16
C GLU A 522 0.24 25.71 -7.97
N GLY A 523 0.61 24.43 -8.03
CA GLY A 523 -0.15 23.43 -8.79
C GLY A 523 -1.56 23.19 -8.24
N SER A 524 -1.74 23.22 -6.91
CA SER A 524 -3.08 23.12 -6.31
C SER A 524 -3.96 24.34 -6.65
N LEU A 525 -3.40 25.56 -6.56
CA LEU A 525 -4.12 26.80 -6.84
C LEU A 525 -4.47 26.97 -8.33
N SER A 526 -3.60 26.53 -9.24
CA SER A 526 -3.85 26.55 -10.68
C SER A 526 -4.80 25.44 -11.14
N GLY A 527 -5.00 24.40 -10.31
CA GLY A 527 -5.77 23.21 -10.67
C GLY A 527 -4.97 22.18 -11.47
N ASP A 528 -3.65 22.34 -11.58
CA ASP A 528 -2.74 21.38 -12.21
C ASP A 528 -2.42 20.19 -11.29
N ILE A 529 -2.71 20.30 -10.00
CA ILE A 529 -2.66 19.18 -9.04
C ILE A 529 -4.00 19.10 -8.33
N MET A 530 -4.62 17.94 -8.36
CA MET A 530 -5.82 17.66 -7.58
C MET A 530 -5.90 16.21 -7.14
N LEU A 531 -6.73 15.97 -6.13
CA LEU A 531 -7.08 14.64 -5.68
C LEU A 531 -7.91 13.88 -6.73
N GLY A 532 -7.81 12.55 -6.70
CA GLY A 532 -8.44 11.66 -7.68
C GLY A 532 -7.62 11.45 -8.95
N GLY A 533 -8.13 10.56 -9.81
CA GLY A 533 -7.45 9.99 -10.97
C GLY A 533 -7.40 10.86 -12.23
N ARG A 534 -7.74 12.15 -12.14
CA ARG A 534 -8.00 13.01 -13.32
C ARG A 534 -6.86 13.00 -14.34
N PHE A 535 -5.63 13.21 -13.89
CA PHE A 535 -4.46 13.38 -14.75
C PHE A 535 -3.64 12.08 -14.97
N LEU A 536 -4.06 10.96 -14.36
CA LEU A 536 -3.37 9.68 -14.53
C LEU A 536 -3.36 9.19 -15.99
N PRO A 537 -4.44 9.29 -16.78
CA PRO A 537 -4.42 8.90 -18.19
C PRO A 537 -3.41 9.70 -19.02
N GLU A 538 -3.25 10.99 -18.75
CA GLU A 538 -2.30 11.87 -19.43
C GLU A 538 -0.86 11.52 -19.04
N LEU A 539 -0.57 11.32 -17.75
CA LEU A 539 0.74 10.87 -17.29
C LEU A 539 1.16 9.53 -17.91
N LYS A 540 0.19 8.62 -18.09
CA LYS A 540 0.43 7.34 -18.79
C LYS A 540 0.86 7.57 -20.24
N LYS A 541 0.31 8.56 -20.94
CA LYS A 541 0.65 8.83 -22.36
C LYS A 541 2.03 9.46 -22.52
N VAL A 542 2.43 10.34 -21.59
CA VAL A 542 3.73 11.05 -21.66
C VAL A 542 4.89 10.15 -21.24
N GLY A 543 4.66 9.22 -20.29
CA GLY A 543 5.65 8.24 -19.86
C GLY A 543 5.71 6.96 -20.72
N ALA A 544 5.21 6.98 -21.96
CA ALA A 544 5.16 5.85 -22.89
C ALA A 544 6.24 5.91 -23.96
#